data_AF-C5EXA1-F1
#
_entry.id   AF-C5EXA1-F1
#
_cell.length_a   1.000
_cell.length_b   1.000
_cell.length_c   1.000
_cell.angle_alpha   90.00
_cell.angle_beta   90.00
_cell.angle_gamma   90.00
#
_symmetry.space_group_name_H-M   'P 1'
#
loop_
_entity.id
_entity.type
_entity.pdbx_description
1 polymer ?
#
loop_
_entity_poly.entity_id
_entity_poly.type
_entity_poly.pdbx_seq_one_letter_code
_entity_poly.pdbx_strand_id
1 'polypeptide(L)'
;MNYSFISPSKKTLLKKVSRIWWGYIFLTLFIFVGFVVMLKIQGYFMQNGAIQAINEQKATLEEIKSIQQFLVKEEEIVHFGEFIAKQNLMLKDSIINLFEMIPEQITLNKIQMEQYQLTLYGTTPSKQIYTFLLEVPLRSIFNQSRADFYLLSNGWYNFVSVSKLNQEEKTQ
;
A
#
# COMPACT_ATOMS: atom_id res chain seq x y z
N MET A 1 114.39 -33.69 -0.15
CA MET A 1 113.04 -33.78 0.42
C MET A 1 112.88 -32.62 1.39
N ASN A 2 111.95 -31.70 1.14
CA ASN A 2 111.42 -30.85 2.21
C ASN A 2 109.95 -30.62 1.93
N TYR A 3 109.14 -31.26 2.77
CA TYR A 3 107.70 -31.34 2.66
C TYR A 3 107.06 -30.01 3.05
N SER A 4 106.00 -29.66 2.32
CA SER A 4 105.12 -28.53 2.56
C SER A 4 104.38 -28.66 3.89
N PHE A 5 104.32 -27.59 4.68
CA PHE A 5 103.48 -27.48 5.87
C PHE A 5 102.69 -26.17 5.85
N ILE A 6 101.63 -26.12 5.06
CA ILE A 6 100.55 -25.15 5.31
C ILE A 6 99.69 -25.76 6.42
N SER A 7 99.65 -25.10 7.59
CA SER A 7 98.91 -25.56 8.75
C SER A 7 97.39 -25.61 8.45
N PRO A 8 96.65 -26.61 8.97
CA PRO A 8 95.23 -26.73 8.69
C PRO A 8 94.45 -25.61 9.38
N SER A 9 93.95 -24.66 8.59
CA SER A 9 93.02 -23.63 9.05
C SER A 9 91.70 -24.28 9.45
N LYS A 10 91.25 -24.06 10.69
CA LYS A 10 89.94 -24.54 11.16
C LYS A 10 88.84 -23.93 10.28
N LYS A 11 88.09 -24.77 9.57
CA LYS A 11 86.87 -24.38 8.85
C LYS A 11 85.89 -23.75 9.84
N THR A 12 85.89 -22.44 9.91
CA THR A 12 84.87 -21.68 10.63
C THR A 12 83.88 -21.21 9.59
N LEU A 13 82.68 -21.79 9.58
CA LEU A 13 81.58 -21.50 8.63
C LEU A 13 81.06 -20.04 8.75
N LEU A 14 81.73 -19.19 9.53
CA LEU A 14 81.16 -18.03 10.19
C LEU A 14 82.23 -16.95 10.43
N LYS A 15 82.70 -16.25 9.38
CA LYS A 15 83.46 -15.00 9.66
C LYS A 15 82.95 -13.71 9.04
N LYS A 16 82.26 -13.68 7.89
CA LYS A 16 81.59 -12.45 7.41
C LYS A 16 80.30 -12.72 6.61
N VAL A 17 80.35 -13.65 5.66
CA VAL A 17 79.21 -13.97 4.77
C VAL A 17 78.02 -14.55 5.55
N SER A 18 78.23 -15.51 6.45
CA SER A 18 77.14 -16.12 7.24
C SER A 18 76.38 -15.13 8.15
N ARG A 19 77.00 -14.01 8.56
CA ARG A 19 76.32 -12.96 9.35
C ARG A 19 75.28 -12.19 8.53
N ILE A 20 75.53 -12.01 7.24
CA ILE A 20 74.62 -11.33 6.31
C ILE A 20 73.40 -12.23 6.02
N TRP A 21 73.60 -13.54 5.90
CA TRP A 21 72.53 -14.52 5.73
C TRP A 21 71.51 -14.51 6.88
N TRP A 22 71.97 -14.38 8.12
CA TRP A 22 71.05 -14.21 9.26
C TRP A 22 70.19 -12.96 9.13
N GLY A 23 70.75 -11.84 8.67
CA GLY A 23 69.99 -10.62 8.39
C GLY A 23 68.89 -10.83 7.35
N TYR A 24 69.19 -11.53 6.26
CA TYR A 24 68.20 -11.88 5.24
C TYR A 24 67.11 -12.82 5.78
N ILE A 25 67.48 -13.84 6.57
CA ILE A 25 66.51 -14.76 7.18
C ILE A 25 65.55 -14.01 8.12
N PHE A 26 66.07 -13.12 8.97
CA PHE A 26 65.24 -12.30 9.86
C PHE A 26 64.37 -11.30 9.08
N LEU A 27 64.90 -10.70 8.01
CA LEU A 27 64.13 -9.78 7.16
C LEU A 27 62.97 -10.50 6.47
N THR A 28 63.22 -11.68 5.89
CA THR A 28 62.17 -12.49 5.27
C THR A 28 61.13 -12.93 6.29
N LEU A 29 61.55 -13.36 7.48
CA LEU A 29 60.63 -13.72 8.58
C LEU A 29 59.77 -12.53 9.00
N PHE A 30 60.38 -11.35 9.13
CA PHE A 30 59.68 -10.12 9.49
C PHE A 30 58.62 -9.73 8.45
N ILE A 31 58.96 -9.78 7.16
CA ILE A 31 58.02 -9.52 6.07
C ILE A 31 56.87 -10.53 6.10
N PHE A 32 57.15 -11.81 6.33
CA PHE A 32 56.14 -12.86 6.40
C PHE A 32 55.18 -12.65 7.57
N VAL A 33 55.70 -12.32 8.75
CA VAL A 33 54.87 -11.99 9.93
C VAL A 33 54.03 -10.73 9.68
N GLY A 34 54.63 -9.69 9.11
CA GLY A 34 53.92 -8.45 8.77
C GLY A 34 52.76 -8.69 7.80
N PHE A 35 52.99 -9.52 6.78
CA PHE A 35 51.95 -9.92 5.82
C PHE A 35 50.80 -10.66 6.50
N VAL A 36 51.09 -11.64 7.36
CA VAL A 36 50.04 -12.39 8.10
C VAL A 36 49.23 -11.47 9.01
N VAL A 37 49.89 -10.54 9.71
CA VAL A 37 49.20 -9.56 10.58
C VAL A 37 48.30 -8.63 9.75
N MET A 38 48.80 -8.12 8.62
CA MET A 38 48.03 -7.26 7.72
C MET A 38 46.76 -7.96 7.21
N LEU A 39 46.88 -9.23 6.80
CA LEU A 39 45.73 -10.03 6.35
C LEU A 39 44.69 -10.22 7.45
N LYS A 40 45.13 -10.47 8.70
CA LYS A 40 44.20 -10.60 9.83
C LYS A 40 43.46 -9.29 10.12
N ILE A 41 44.16 -8.16 10.06
CA ILE A 41 43.56 -6.83 10.26
C ILE A 41 42.52 -6.57 9.17
N GLN A 42 42.88 -6.77 7.89
CA GLN A 42 41.94 -6.60 6.78
C GLN A 42 40.72 -7.53 6.88
N GLY A 43 40.94 -8.79 7.25
CA GLY A 43 39.84 -9.74 7.47
C GLY A 43 38.86 -9.29 8.54
N TYR A 44 39.37 -8.75 9.66
CA TYR A 44 38.54 -8.21 10.74
C TYR A 44 37.74 -6.98 10.31
N PHE A 45 38.38 -6.00 9.64
CA PHE A 45 37.67 -4.82 9.13
C PHE A 45 36.63 -5.18 8.07
N MET A 46 36.95 -6.13 7.19
CA MET A 46 36.02 -6.58 6.14
C MET A 46 34.80 -7.29 6.74
N GLN A 47 34.98 -8.10 7.78
CA GLN A 47 33.88 -8.76 8.48
C GLN A 47 32.96 -7.73 9.17
N ASN A 48 33.54 -6.73 9.84
CA ASN A 48 32.75 -5.68 10.48
C ASN A 48 32.00 -4.82 9.46
N GLY A 49 32.64 -4.47 8.33
CA GLY A 49 31.99 -3.75 7.24
C GLY A 49 30.86 -4.55 6.60
N ALA A 50 31.02 -5.87 6.43
CA ALA A 50 29.97 -6.74 5.94
C ALA A 50 28.78 -6.83 6.91
N ILE A 51 29.03 -6.93 8.22
CA ILE A 51 27.97 -6.94 9.24
C ILE A 51 27.20 -5.62 9.23
N GLN A 52 27.92 -4.49 9.14
CA GLN A 52 27.28 -3.18 9.05
C GLN A 52 26.41 -3.06 7.80
N ALA A 53 26.92 -3.46 6.63
CA ALA A 53 26.16 -3.43 5.38
C ALA A 53 24.90 -4.31 5.44
N ILE A 54 24.98 -5.49 6.08
CA ILE A 54 23.81 -6.36 6.31
C ILE A 54 22.79 -5.69 7.23
N ASN A 55 23.24 -5.01 8.28
CA ASN A 55 22.35 -4.33 9.21
C ASN A 55 21.67 -3.12 8.56
N GLU A 56 22.40 -2.33 7.78
CA GLU A 56 21.86 -1.22 7.00
C GLU A 56 20.84 -1.73 5.97
N GLN A 57 21.17 -2.79 5.23
CA GLN A 57 20.24 -3.42 4.30
C GLN A 57 18.96 -3.89 4.99
N LYS A 58 19.07 -4.51 6.17
CA LYS A 58 17.90 -4.93 6.96
C LYS A 58 17.05 -3.74 7.39
N ALA A 59 17.68 -2.68 7.89
CA ALA A 59 16.98 -1.46 8.29
C ALA A 59 16.23 -0.82 7.11
N THR A 60 16.88 -0.70 5.95
CA THR A 60 16.24 -0.20 4.72
C THR A 60 15.10 -1.11 4.27
N LEU A 61 15.24 -2.43 4.38
CA LEU A 61 14.17 -3.36 4.01
C LEU A 61 12.96 -3.25 4.95
N GLU A 62 13.20 -3.04 6.24
CA GLU A 62 12.15 -2.78 7.23
C GLU A 62 11.43 -1.46 6.96
N GLU A 63 12.16 -0.40 6.59
CA GLU A 63 11.59 0.88 6.18
C GLU A 63 10.74 0.75 4.90
N ILE A 64 11.24 0.07 3.87
CA ILE A 64 10.48 -0.21 2.64
C ILE A 64 9.19 -0.95 2.99
N LYS A 65 9.25 -1.95 3.88
CA LYS A 65 8.08 -2.73 4.29
C LYS A 65 7.06 -1.86 5.03
N SER A 66 7.49 -0.96 5.91
CA SER A 66 6.57 -0.07 6.63
C SER A 66 5.91 0.93 5.69
N ILE A 67 6.65 1.47 4.73
CA ILE A 67 6.12 2.36 3.68
C ILE A 67 5.11 1.62 2.80
N GLN A 68 5.41 0.39 2.35
CA GLN A 68 4.47 -0.40 1.56
C GLN A 68 3.17 -0.68 2.33
N GLN A 69 3.26 -1.01 3.62
CA GLN A 69 2.07 -1.20 4.46
C GLN A 69 1.24 0.08 4.60
N PHE A 70 1.89 1.24 4.68
CA PHE A 70 1.22 2.52 4.69
C PHE A 70 0.52 2.81 3.34
N LEU A 71 1.21 2.58 2.23
CA LEU A 71 0.66 2.80 0.88
C LEU A 71 -0.57 1.93 0.60
N VAL A 72 -0.54 0.65 0.98
CA VAL A 72 -1.70 -0.25 0.81
C VAL A 72 -2.93 0.28 1.56
N LYS A 73 -2.74 0.83 2.76
CA LYS A 73 -3.84 1.42 3.54
C LYS A 73 -4.38 2.70 2.91
N GLU A 74 -3.49 3.58 2.44
CA GLU A 74 -3.90 4.80 1.74
C GLU A 74 -4.64 4.47 0.44
N GLU A 75 -4.16 3.48 -0.33
CA GLU A 75 -4.82 3.01 -1.55
C GLU A 75 -6.23 2.48 -1.26
N GLU A 76 -6.40 1.72 -0.18
CA GLU A 76 -7.72 1.24 0.26
C GLU A 76 -8.67 2.41 0.58
N ILE A 77 -8.18 3.44 1.27
CA ILE A 77 -8.98 4.64 1.60
C ILE A 77 -9.38 5.40 0.35
N VAL A 78 -8.45 5.60 -0.59
CA VAL A 78 -8.73 6.30 -1.86
C VAL A 78 -9.72 5.50 -2.69
N HIS A 79 -9.50 4.20 -2.86
CA HIS A 79 -10.40 3.33 -3.62
C HIS A 79 -11.80 3.29 -3.00
N PHE A 80 -11.91 3.26 -1.67
CA PHE A 80 -13.19 3.37 -0.98
C PHE A 80 -13.87 4.72 -1.26
N GLY A 81 -13.12 5.83 -1.23
CA GLY A 81 -13.63 7.15 -1.59
C GLY A 81 -14.18 7.21 -3.02
N GLU A 82 -13.43 6.67 -3.98
CA GLU A 82 -13.85 6.56 -5.39
C GLU A 82 -15.09 5.69 -5.56
N PHE A 83 -15.15 4.56 -4.86
CA PHE A 83 -16.32 3.68 -4.86
C PHE A 83 -17.56 4.44 -4.38
N ILE A 84 -17.49 5.14 -3.24
CA ILE A 84 -18.61 5.94 -2.73
C ILE A 84 -19.01 7.05 -3.70
N ALA A 85 -18.04 7.75 -4.30
CA ALA A 85 -18.31 8.80 -5.28
C ALA A 85 -19.04 8.24 -6.51
N LYS A 86 -18.60 7.09 -7.03
CA LYS A 86 -19.21 6.41 -8.16
C LYS A 86 -20.64 5.95 -7.84
N GLN A 87 -20.87 5.35 -6.67
CA GLN A 87 -22.20 4.92 -6.22
C GLN A 87 -23.16 6.11 -6.11
N ASN A 88 -22.70 7.25 -5.58
CA ASN A 88 -23.51 8.46 -5.49
C ASN A 88 -23.85 9.04 -6.86
N LEU A 89 -22.91 9.02 -7.80
CA LEU A 89 -23.16 9.44 -9.19
C LEU A 89 -24.19 8.53 -9.86
N MET A 90 -24.04 7.20 -9.74
CA MET A 90 -25.00 6.22 -10.28
C MET A 90 -26.41 6.41 -9.70
N LEU A 91 -26.52 6.66 -8.39
CA LEU A 91 -27.80 6.91 -7.74
C LEU A 91 -28.44 8.21 -8.26
N LYS A 92 -27.65 9.29 -8.37
CA LYS A 92 -28.11 10.57 -8.91
C LYS A 92 -28.63 10.38 -10.35
N ASP A 93 -27.87 9.74 -11.21
CA ASP A 93 -28.23 9.53 -12.61
C ASP A 93 -29.49 8.65 -12.73
N SER A 94 -29.61 7.62 -11.88
CA SER A 94 -30.81 6.76 -11.84
C SER A 94 -32.07 7.55 -11.45
N ILE A 95 -31.97 8.46 -10.47
CA ILE A 95 -33.08 9.31 -10.06
C ILE A 95 -33.45 10.32 -11.16
N ILE A 96 -32.46 10.94 -11.81
CA ILE A 96 -32.69 11.87 -12.92
C ILE A 96 -33.40 11.15 -14.07
N ASN A 97 -32.86 10.01 -14.49
CA ASN A 97 -33.45 9.20 -15.56
C ASN A 97 -34.88 8.78 -15.24
N LEU A 98 -35.16 8.44 -13.97
CA LEU A 98 -36.52 8.15 -13.53
C LEU A 98 -37.45 9.36 -13.74
N PHE A 99 -37.06 10.54 -13.28
CA PHE A 99 -37.89 11.73 -13.39
C PHE A 99 -38.06 12.22 -14.84
N GLU A 100 -37.10 11.96 -15.72
CA GLU A 100 -37.25 12.23 -17.16
C GLU A 100 -38.25 11.30 -17.85
N MET A 101 -38.45 10.08 -17.33
CA MET A 101 -39.38 9.09 -17.91
C MET A 101 -40.82 9.23 -17.42
N ILE A 102 -41.06 9.97 -16.32
CA ILE A 102 -42.41 10.09 -15.74
C ILE A 102 -43.20 11.14 -16.53
N PRO A 103 -44.38 10.80 -17.07
CA PRO A 103 -45.21 11.73 -17.82
C PRO A 103 -45.76 12.87 -16.94
N GLU A 104 -46.19 13.97 -17.58
CA GLU A 104 -46.75 15.19 -16.96
C GLU A 104 -47.98 14.97 -16.04
N GLN A 105 -48.46 13.74 -15.92
CA GLN A 105 -49.65 13.36 -15.15
C GLN A 105 -49.43 13.44 -13.64
N ILE A 106 -48.17 13.51 -13.17
CA ILE A 106 -47.83 13.62 -11.76
C ILE A 106 -47.07 14.93 -11.54
N THR A 107 -47.51 15.74 -10.58
CA THR A 107 -46.85 17.00 -10.23
C THR A 107 -46.06 16.81 -8.95
N LEU A 108 -44.75 17.04 -9.00
CA LEU A 108 -43.90 17.07 -7.80
C LEU A 108 -43.84 18.48 -7.22
N ASN A 109 -44.19 18.61 -5.95
CA ASN A 109 -44.15 19.87 -5.21
C ASN A 109 -42.85 20.04 -4.42
N LYS A 110 -42.32 18.94 -3.86
CA LYS A 110 -41.08 18.94 -3.08
C LYS A 110 -40.37 17.60 -3.20
N ILE A 111 -39.05 17.67 -3.35
CA ILE A 111 -38.16 16.52 -3.34
C ILE A 111 -37.16 16.75 -2.21
N GLN A 112 -37.03 15.77 -1.32
CA GLN A 112 -36.07 15.81 -0.23
C GLN A 112 -35.22 14.55 -0.27
N MET A 113 -33.93 14.72 -0.53
CA MET A 113 -32.94 13.64 -0.52
C MET A 113 -32.14 13.70 0.77
N GLU A 114 -32.17 12.61 1.52
CA GLU A 114 -31.35 12.34 2.68
C GLU A 114 -30.38 11.19 2.36
N GLN A 115 -29.45 10.90 3.27
CA GLN A 115 -28.36 9.95 3.02
C GLN A 115 -28.82 8.56 2.53
N TYR A 116 -29.98 8.08 3.02
CA TYR A 116 -30.53 6.77 2.66
C TYR A 116 -32.02 6.82 2.33
N GLN A 117 -32.57 8.01 2.12
CA GLN A 117 -33.99 8.20 1.98
C GLN A 117 -34.30 9.29 0.95
N LEU A 118 -35.22 8.98 0.04
CA LEU A 118 -35.82 9.94 -0.87
C LEU A 118 -37.29 10.13 -0.47
N THR A 119 -37.65 11.35 -0.12
CA THR A 119 -39.02 11.74 0.18
C THR A 119 -39.57 12.63 -0.92
N LEU A 120 -40.66 12.20 -1.55
CA LEU A 120 -41.34 12.95 -2.61
C LEU A 120 -42.70 13.42 -2.11
N TYR A 121 -43.01 14.69 -2.38
CA TYR A 121 -44.31 15.28 -2.15
C TYR A 121 -44.87 15.73 -3.49
N GLY A 122 -46.11 15.35 -3.77
CA GLY A 122 -46.71 15.70 -5.04
C GLY A 122 -48.22 15.47 -5.10
N THR A 123 -48.77 15.66 -6.28
CA THR A 123 -50.17 15.36 -6.60
C THR A 123 -50.25 14.38 -7.76
N THR A 124 -51.22 13.47 -7.70
CA THR A 124 -51.49 12.46 -8.73
C THR A 124 -52.99 12.35 -8.98
N PRO A 125 -53.45 12.14 -10.22
CA PRO A 125 -54.86 11.92 -10.55
C PRO A 125 -55.40 10.61 -9.95
N SER A 126 -54.56 9.59 -9.75
CA SER A 126 -54.98 8.34 -9.09
C SER A 126 -53.82 7.64 -8.38
N LYS A 127 -54.17 6.77 -7.41
CA LYS A 127 -53.19 5.94 -6.71
C LYS A 127 -52.49 4.97 -7.68
N GLN A 128 -53.24 4.42 -8.64
CA GLN A 128 -52.72 3.48 -9.63
C GLN A 128 -51.69 4.14 -10.55
N ILE A 129 -51.96 5.36 -11.02
CA ILE A 129 -51.04 6.13 -11.86
C ILE A 129 -49.72 6.36 -11.13
N TYR A 130 -49.78 6.76 -9.86
CA TYR A 130 -48.58 6.87 -9.03
C TYR A 130 -47.85 5.52 -8.89
N THR A 131 -48.56 4.44 -8.59
CA THR A 131 -47.93 3.13 -8.35
C THR A 131 -47.18 2.63 -9.58
N PHE A 132 -47.76 2.76 -10.78
CA PHE A 132 -47.13 2.30 -12.02
C PHE A 132 -45.98 3.19 -12.48
N LEU A 133 -46.12 4.51 -12.37
CA LEU A 133 -45.14 5.46 -12.93
C LEU A 133 -44.01 5.81 -11.97
N LEU A 134 -44.26 5.79 -10.66
CA LEU A 134 -43.29 6.18 -9.64
C LEU A 134 -42.92 5.04 -8.73
N GLU A 135 -43.89 4.38 -8.09
CA GLU A 135 -43.59 3.40 -7.03
C GLU A 135 -42.79 2.19 -7.54
N VAL A 136 -43.21 1.60 -8.66
CA VAL A 136 -42.51 0.44 -9.25
C VAL A 136 -41.08 0.79 -9.68
N PRO A 137 -40.84 1.87 -10.46
CA PRO A 137 -39.48 2.28 -10.79
C PRO A 137 -38.64 2.71 -9.58
N LEU A 138 -39.22 3.39 -8.59
CA LEU A 138 -38.52 3.73 -7.35
C LEU A 138 -38.06 2.47 -6.62
N ARG A 139 -38.84 1.39 -6.61
CA ARG A 139 -38.41 0.09 -6.03
C ARG A 139 -37.26 -0.58 -6.79
N SER A 140 -36.96 -0.16 -8.02
CA SER A 140 -35.78 -0.62 -8.76
C SER A 140 -34.50 0.11 -8.35
N ILE A 141 -34.63 1.32 -7.79
CA ILE A 141 -33.50 2.15 -7.32
C ILE A 141 -33.33 2.02 -5.81
N PHE A 142 -34.43 1.90 -5.08
CA PHE A 142 -34.52 1.82 -3.64
C PHE A 142 -35.09 0.47 -3.22
N ASN A 143 -34.54 -0.17 -2.18
CA ASN A 143 -35.04 -1.47 -1.73
C ASN A 143 -36.49 -1.41 -1.22
N GLN A 144 -36.93 -0.24 -0.74
CA GLN A 144 -38.29 -0.01 -0.26
C GLN A 144 -38.82 1.31 -0.80
N SER A 145 -40.08 1.32 -1.25
CA SER A 145 -40.83 2.54 -1.56
C SER A 145 -42.29 2.38 -1.15
N ARG A 146 -42.81 3.36 -0.42
CA ARG A 146 -44.21 3.40 0.04
C ARG A 146 -44.74 4.82 -0.07
N ALA A 147 -46.03 4.96 -0.36
CA ALA A 147 -46.69 6.26 -0.42
C ALA A 147 -48.00 6.28 0.35
N ASP A 148 -48.20 7.39 1.07
CA ASP A 148 -49.47 7.74 1.71
C ASP A 148 -50.22 8.74 0.83
N PHE A 149 -51.55 8.62 0.76
CA PHE A 149 -52.39 9.41 -0.13
C PHE A 149 -53.53 10.10 0.61
N TYR A 150 -53.76 11.37 0.27
CA TYR A 150 -54.82 12.20 0.82
C TYR A 150 -55.66 12.79 -0.33
N LEU A 151 -56.98 12.61 -0.30
CA LEU A 151 -57.88 13.09 -1.34
C LEU A 151 -58.02 14.61 -1.30
N LEU A 152 -57.97 15.27 -2.46
CA LEU A 152 -58.26 16.69 -2.64
C LEU A 152 -59.70 16.92 -3.09
N SER A 153 -60.17 18.16 -2.94
CA SER A 153 -61.51 18.59 -3.37
C SER A 153 -61.76 18.44 -4.88
N ASN A 154 -60.71 18.41 -5.70
CA ASN A 154 -60.78 18.22 -7.15
C ASN A 154 -60.75 16.75 -7.60
N GLY A 155 -60.74 15.79 -6.66
CA GLY A 155 -60.69 14.36 -6.94
C GLY A 155 -59.29 13.80 -7.18
N TRP A 156 -58.24 14.62 -7.18
CA TRP A 156 -56.85 14.15 -7.21
C TRP A 156 -56.39 13.73 -5.80
N TYR A 157 -55.19 13.18 -5.71
CA TYR A 157 -54.56 12.79 -4.45
C TYR A 157 -53.25 13.54 -4.25
N ASN A 158 -53.06 14.11 -3.06
CA ASN A 158 -51.75 14.46 -2.55
C ASN A 158 -51.08 13.17 -2.13
N PHE A 159 -49.81 13.00 -2.45
CA PHE A 159 -49.03 11.87 -1.99
C PHE A 159 -47.78 12.32 -1.25
N VAL A 160 -47.39 11.50 -0.27
CA VAL A 160 -46.08 11.55 0.36
C VAL A 160 -45.44 10.19 0.16
N SER A 161 -44.42 10.14 -0.68
CA SER A 161 -43.64 8.93 -0.94
C SER A 161 -42.37 8.94 -0.10
N VAL A 162 -42.06 7.82 0.53
CA VAL A 162 -40.79 7.60 1.22
C VAL A 162 -40.15 6.36 0.63
N SER A 163 -38.98 6.55 0.02
CA SER A 163 -38.17 5.48 -0.56
C SER A 163 -36.85 5.36 0.20
N LYS A 164 -36.43 4.15 0.56
CA LYS A 164 -35.28 3.88 1.43
C LYS A 164 -34.31 2.88 0.81
N LEU A 165 -33.02 3.16 0.95
CA LEU A 165 -31.94 2.19 0.71
C LEU A 165 -31.79 1.31 1.96
N ASN A 166 -31.63 0.00 1.79
CA ASN A 166 -31.34 -0.92 2.90
C ASN A 166 -29.92 -0.64 3.41
N GLN A 167 -29.76 -0.56 4.73
CA GLN A 167 -28.45 -0.43 5.36
C GLN A 167 -27.63 -1.74 5.31
N GLU A 168 -28.26 -2.87 4.95
CA GLU A 168 -27.65 -4.20 4.97
C GLU A 168 -26.63 -4.46 3.84
N GLU A 169 -26.64 -3.65 2.77
CA GLU A 169 -25.67 -3.77 1.66
C GLU A 169 -24.30 -3.15 1.97
N LYS A 170 -24.07 -2.64 3.19
CA LYS A 170 -22.79 -2.03 3.60
C LYS A 170 -21.81 -2.97 4.31
N THR A 171 -22.20 -4.23 4.54
CA THR A 171 -21.43 -5.15 5.39
C THR A 171 -20.89 -6.37 4.65
N GLN A 172 -20.82 -6.34 3.30
CA GLN A 172 -20.20 -7.39 2.49
C GLN A 172 -19.07 -6.83 1.64
#